data_AF-A0A7J4LNY0-F1
#
_entry.id   AF-A0A7J4LNY0-F1
#
_cell.length_a   1.000
_cell.length_b   1.000
_cell.length_c   1.000
_cell.angle_alpha   90.00
_cell.angle_beta   90.00
_cell.angle_gamma   90.00
#
_symmetry.space_group_name_H-M   'P 1'
#
loop_
_entity.id
_entity.type
_entity.pdbx_description
1 polymer ?
#
loop_
_entity_poly.entity_id
_entity_poly.type
_entity_poly.pdbx_seq_one_letter_code
_entity_poly.pdbx_strand_id
1 'polypeptide(L)'
;VSIRSGLTFSMWNKDLIKGNIVYKMSNGKEKYWPFMGEEVELLKDEVAAFDDEKVLCLVRYRDSKYAPVTVETNNIVVHVQGVAGIKREKIANALDEIEKLLVENVIGIVIEKKIIN
;
A
#
# COMPACT_ATOMS: atom_id res chain seq x y z
N VAL A 1 -8.38 11.67 -1.14
CA VAL A 1 -8.70 11.12 0.20
C VAL A 1 -7.68 11.49 1.28
N SER A 2 -6.37 11.41 1.01
CA SER A 2 -5.35 11.61 2.05
C SER A 2 -5.38 12.98 2.72
N ILE A 3 -5.49 14.07 1.95
CA ILE A 3 -5.50 15.44 2.49
C ILE A 3 -6.65 15.65 3.49
N ARG A 4 -7.87 15.19 3.16
CA ARG A 4 -9.05 15.41 4.00
C ARG A 4 -9.10 14.48 5.20
N SER A 5 -8.71 13.21 5.03
CA SER A 5 -8.73 12.23 6.12
C SER A 5 -7.51 12.32 7.03
N GLY A 6 -6.38 12.83 6.54
CA GLY A 6 -5.09 12.71 7.21
C GLY A 6 -4.53 11.27 7.23
N LEU A 7 -5.09 10.37 6.42
CA LEU A 7 -4.61 8.99 6.25
C LEU A 7 -3.80 8.87 4.97
N THR A 8 -2.65 8.21 5.04
CA THR A 8 -1.89 7.84 3.84
C THR A 8 -2.44 6.55 3.28
N PHE A 9 -2.39 6.40 1.96
CA PHE A 9 -2.70 5.15 1.30
C PHE A 9 -1.76 4.92 0.12
N SER A 10 -1.52 3.65 -0.17
CA SER A 10 -0.74 3.18 -1.31
C SER A 10 -1.69 2.53 -2.32
N MET A 11 -1.30 2.57 -3.60
CA MET A 11 -1.95 1.83 -4.66
C MET A 11 -0.88 1.03 -5.40
N TRP A 12 -1.09 -0.28 -5.52
CA TRP A 12 -0.14 -1.18 -6.17
C TRP A 12 -0.82 -1.95 -7.29
N ASN A 13 -0.09 -2.21 -8.37
CA ASN A 13 -0.55 -3.13 -9.41
C ASN A 13 -0.57 -4.55 -8.83
N LYS A 14 -1.77 -5.12 -8.72
CA LYS A 14 -2.01 -6.45 -8.13
C LYS A 14 -1.32 -7.56 -8.91
N ASP A 15 -1.19 -7.42 -10.23
CA ASP A 15 -0.62 -8.45 -11.10
C ASP A 15 0.91 -8.58 -10.92
N LEU A 16 1.54 -7.61 -10.26
CA LEU A 16 2.98 -7.61 -9.94
C LEU A 16 3.30 -8.09 -8.51
N ILE A 17 2.26 -8.35 -7.71
CA ILE A 17 2.39 -8.81 -6.31
C ILE A 17 2.44 -10.34 -6.28
N LYS A 18 3.35 -10.89 -5.48
CA LYS A 18 3.50 -12.34 -5.30
C LYS A 18 2.95 -12.79 -3.95
N GLY A 19 1.95 -13.66 -3.99
CA GLY A 19 1.32 -14.20 -2.79
C GLY A 19 0.64 -13.14 -1.94
N ASN A 20 0.94 -13.09 -0.65
CA ASN A 20 0.24 -12.25 0.31
C ASN A 20 1.04 -11.00 0.67
N ILE A 21 0.33 -9.90 0.86
CA ILE A 21 0.94 -8.69 1.42
C ILE A 21 0.94 -8.81 2.95
N VAL A 22 2.13 -8.69 3.55
CA VAL A 22 2.31 -8.73 5.00
C VAL A 22 3.08 -7.51 5.48
N TYR A 23 2.65 -6.98 6.62
CA TYR A 23 3.44 -6.01 7.38
C TYR A 23 4.30 -6.76 8.39
N LYS A 24 5.61 -6.54 8.33
CA LYS A 24 6.55 -7.10 9.30
C LYS A 24 7.73 -6.17 9.52
N MET A 25 8.49 -6.45 10.57
CA MET A 25 9.76 -5.79 10.84
C MET A 25 10.82 -6.32 9.87
N SER A 26 11.57 -5.40 9.27
CA SER A 26 12.75 -5.66 8.46
C SER A 26 13.85 -6.35 9.29
N ASN A 27 14.53 -7.32 8.69
CA ASN A 27 15.72 -7.93 9.29
C ASN A 27 17.02 -7.18 8.95
N GLY A 28 16.95 -6.19 8.07
CA GLY A 28 18.06 -5.34 7.67
C GLY A 28 18.84 -5.85 6.45
N LYS A 29 18.40 -6.94 5.82
CA LYS A 29 19.08 -7.53 4.64
C LYS A 29 18.22 -7.47 3.38
N GLU A 30 16.98 -6.99 3.51
CA GLU A 30 16.05 -6.87 2.40
C GLU A 30 16.46 -5.72 1.49
N LYS A 31 16.39 -5.96 0.18
CA LYS A 31 16.60 -4.93 -0.82
C LYS A 31 15.35 -4.11 -0.99
N TYR A 32 15.50 -2.79 -0.95
CA TYR A 32 14.41 -1.86 -1.19
C TYR A 32 14.83 -0.82 -2.21
N TRP A 33 14.02 -0.70 -3.25
CA TRP A 33 14.15 0.35 -4.25
C TRP A 33 12.93 1.26 -4.20
N PRO A 34 13.05 2.49 -3.68
CA PRO A 34 11.96 3.46 -3.72
C PRO A 34 11.54 3.76 -5.17
N PHE A 35 10.26 4.07 -5.36
CA PHE A 35 9.78 4.56 -6.65
C PHE A 35 10.53 5.84 -7.03
N MET A 36 11.17 5.83 -8.20
CA MET A 36 11.99 6.93 -8.73
C MET A 36 13.19 7.30 -7.83
N GLY A 37 13.93 6.30 -7.35
CA GLY A 37 15.18 6.51 -6.61
C GLY A 37 16.16 5.35 -6.71
N GLU A 38 17.30 5.51 -6.04
CA GLU A 38 18.36 4.51 -5.93
C GLU A 38 18.07 3.48 -4.83
N GLU A 39 18.81 2.37 -4.81
CA GLU A 39 18.71 1.37 -3.74
C GLU A 39 18.91 2.04 -2.37
N VAL A 40 18.02 1.75 -1.44
CA VAL A 40 18.13 2.20 -0.06
C VAL A 40 18.19 0.96 0.82
N GLU A 41 19.17 0.93 1.71
CA GLU A 41 19.26 -0.10 2.73
C GLU A 41 18.07 -0.01 3.68
N LEU A 42 17.34 -1.11 3.82
CA LEU A 42 16.29 -1.22 4.83
C LEU A 42 16.98 -1.47 6.18
N LEU A 43 16.73 -0.63 7.17
CA LEU A 43 17.33 -0.85 8.49
C LEU A 43 16.59 -1.98 9.20
N LYS A 44 17.29 -2.66 10.11
CA LYS A 44 16.67 -3.63 11.00
C LYS A 44 15.60 -2.92 11.85
N ASP A 45 14.51 -3.63 12.12
CA ASP A 45 13.39 -3.17 12.96
C ASP A 45 12.56 -2.02 12.34
N GLU A 46 12.72 -1.73 11.04
CA GLU A 46 11.80 -0.88 10.31
C GLU A 46 10.55 -1.65 9.86
N VAL A 47 9.38 -1.03 9.99
CA VAL A 47 8.13 -1.61 9.48
C VAL A 47 8.04 -1.39 7.96
N ALA A 48 7.86 -2.47 7.22
CA ALA A 48 7.64 -2.44 5.78
C ALA A 48 6.50 -3.38 5.37
N ALA A 49 5.91 -3.09 4.21
CA ALA A 49 5.03 -4.00 3.51
C ALA A 49 5.87 -4.89 2.59
N PHE A 50 5.62 -6.19 2.65
CA PHE A 50 6.29 -7.19 1.84
C PHE A 50 5.25 -7.98 1.08
N ASP A 51 5.58 -8.41 -0.12
CA ASP A 51 4.98 -9.62 -0.67
C ASP A 51 5.91 -10.83 -0.40
N ASP A 52 5.66 -11.96 -1.03
CA ASP A 52 6.46 -13.18 -0.80
C ASP A 52 7.92 -13.06 -1.30
N GLU A 53 8.24 -12.06 -2.15
CA GLU A 53 9.56 -11.92 -2.79
C GLU A 53 10.29 -10.62 -2.44
N LYS A 54 9.58 -9.51 -2.21
CA LYS A 54 10.14 -8.16 -2.22
C LYS A 54 9.43 -7.19 -1.29
N VAL A 55 10.14 -6.10 -0.97
CA VAL A 55 9.61 -4.97 -0.19
C VAL A 55 8.74 -4.11 -1.10
N LEU A 56 7.44 -4.05 -0.83
CA LEU A 56 6.50 -3.23 -1.59
C LEU A 56 6.52 -1.77 -1.14
N CYS A 57 6.70 -1.51 0.16
CA CYS A 57 6.66 -0.16 0.74
C CYS A 57 7.42 -0.10 2.06
N LEU A 58 8.23 0.94 2.24
CA LEU A 58 8.80 1.29 3.55
C LEU A 58 7.87 2.30 4.22
N VAL A 59 7.24 1.93 5.35
CA VAL A 59 6.12 2.69 5.95
C VAL A 59 6.50 4.14 6.26
N ARG A 60 7.70 4.37 6.78
CA ARG A 60 8.16 5.73 7.11
C ARG A 60 8.57 6.59 5.91
N TYR A 61 8.56 6.03 4.70
CA TYR A 61 9.10 6.69 3.51
C TYR A 61 8.14 6.65 2.33
N ARG A 62 8.17 5.59 1.51
CA ARG A 62 7.33 5.49 0.30
C ARG A 62 7.24 4.08 -0.28
N ASP A 63 6.38 3.95 -1.28
CA ASP A 63 6.27 2.74 -2.11
C ASP A 63 7.54 2.48 -2.91
N SER A 64 7.79 1.19 -3.16
CA SER A 64 8.89 0.71 -3.99
C SER A 64 8.58 0.84 -5.48
N LYS A 65 9.59 0.63 -6.32
CA LYS A 65 9.43 0.57 -7.79
C LYS A 65 8.79 -0.72 -8.31
N TYR A 66 8.49 -1.69 -7.45
CA TYR A 66 8.22 -3.06 -7.89
C TYR A 66 6.77 -3.35 -8.31
N ALA A 67 5.80 -2.55 -7.84
CA ALA A 67 4.39 -2.73 -8.18
C ALA A 67 3.71 -1.40 -8.57
N PRO A 68 4.28 -0.63 -9.52
CA PRO A 68 3.73 0.66 -9.90
C PRO A 68 2.39 0.49 -10.60
N VAL A 69 1.45 1.38 -10.28
CA VAL A 69 0.24 1.54 -11.09
C VAL A 69 0.60 2.38 -12.31
N THR A 70 0.31 1.85 -13.48
CA THR A 70 0.49 2.50 -14.79
C THR A 70 -0.85 2.63 -15.49
N VAL A 71 -0.88 3.32 -16.63
CA VAL A 71 -2.08 3.42 -17.49
C VAL A 71 -2.56 2.07 -18.03
N GLU A 72 -1.71 1.05 -18.00
CA GLU A 72 -2.03 -0.33 -18.45
C GLU A 72 -2.52 -1.22 -17.30
N THR A 73 -2.49 -0.72 -16.06
CA THR A 73 -2.86 -1.51 -14.89
C THR A 73 -4.38 -1.70 -14.81
N ASN A 74 -4.82 -2.95 -14.80
CA ASN A 74 -6.24 -3.30 -14.72
C ASN A 74 -6.65 -3.76 -13.31
N ASN A 75 -5.72 -4.37 -12.58
CA ASN A 75 -5.97 -4.89 -11.23
C ASN A 75 -5.11 -4.13 -10.23
N ILE A 76 -5.73 -3.55 -9.20
CA ILE A 76 -5.02 -2.81 -8.16
C ILE A 76 -5.33 -3.36 -6.77
N VAL A 77 -4.39 -3.17 -5.87
CA VAL A 77 -4.60 -3.24 -4.42
C VAL A 77 -4.47 -1.83 -3.87
N VAL A 78 -5.48 -1.40 -3.11
CA VAL A 78 -5.42 -0.16 -2.32
C VAL A 78 -5.17 -0.53 -0.88
N HIS A 79 -4.21 0.13 -0.25
CA HIS A 79 -3.89 -0.06 1.15
C HIS A 79 -3.92 1.27 1.90
N VAL A 80 -4.82 1.41 2.88
CA VAL A 80 -4.89 2.59 3.76
C VAL A 80 -4.14 2.28 5.06
N GLN A 81 -3.12 3.09 5.38
CA GLN A 81 -2.31 2.87 6.58
C GLN A 81 -3.05 3.39 7.82
N GLY A 82 -3.41 2.47 8.73
CA GLY A 82 -3.83 2.79 10.09
C GLY A 82 -2.65 2.66 11.04
N VAL A 83 -2.37 3.70 11.84
CA VAL A 83 -1.41 3.63 12.95
C VAL A 83 -2.14 3.65 14.29
N ALA A 84 -1.42 3.32 15.37
CA ALA A 84 -1.96 3.35 16.72
C ALA A 84 -2.65 4.70 17.02
N GLY A 85 -3.84 4.65 17.60
CA GLY A 85 -4.66 5.83 17.93
C GLY A 85 -5.63 6.26 16.83
N ILE A 86 -5.55 5.70 15.62
CA ILE A 86 -6.53 5.96 14.56
C ILE A 86 -7.74 5.04 14.75
N LYS A 87 -8.94 5.62 14.90
CA LYS A 87 -10.18 4.87 15.02
C LYS A 87 -10.47 4.08 13.74
N ARG A 88 -10.92 2.84 13.89
CA ARG A 88 -11.35 1.96 12.78
C ARG A 88 -12.36 2.62 11.85
N GLU A 89 -13.30 3.38 12.40
CA GLU A 89 -14.29 4.14 11.64
C GLU A 89 -13.64 5.13 10.67
N LYS A 90 -12.57 5.82 11.09
CA LYS A 90 -11.85 6.77 10.23
C LYS A 90 -11.20 6.07 9.04
N ILE A 91 -10.69 4.86 9.24
CA ILE A 91 -10.13 4.01 8.18
C ILE A 91 -11.23 3.53 7.25
N ALA A 92 -12.36 3.08 7.79
CA ALA A 92 -13.52 2.64 7.02
C ALA A 92 -14.04 3.77 6.11
N ASN A 93 -14.25 4.97 6.67
CA ASN A 93 -14.72 6.12 5.91
C ASN A 93 -13.75 6.52 4.77
N ALA A 94 -12.44 6.42 5.01
CA ALA A 94 -11.45 6.66 3.95
C ALA A 94 -11.49 5.59 2.87
N LEU A 95 -11.65 4.31 3.22
CA LEU A 95 -11.80 3.22 2.26
C LEU A 95 -13.10 3.36 1.44
N ASP A 96 -14.22 3.68 2.08
CA ASP A 96 -15.51 3.96 1.42
C ASP A 96 -15.37 5.06 0.38
N GLU A 97 -14.63 6.12 0.73
CA GLU A 97 -14.44 7.22 -0.19
C GLU A 97 -13.50 6.89 -1.35
N ILE A 98 -12.40 6.15 -1.09
CA ILE A 98 -11.52 5.68 -2.17
C ILE A 98 -12.30 4.77 -3.13
N GLU A 99 -13.06 3.83 -2.59
CA GLU A 99 -13.95 2.96 -3.37
C GLU A 99 -14.92 3.78 -4.23
N LYS A 100 -15.64 4.73 -3.64
CA LYS A 100 -16.55 5.61 -4.38
C LYS A 100 -15.83 6.29 -5.55
N LEU A 101 -14.66 6.89 -5.30
CA LEU A 101 -13.89 7.56 -6.33
C LEU A 101 -13.45 6.61 -7.45
N LEU A 102 -13.02 5.40 -7.11
CA LEU A 102 -12.59 4.40 -8.10
C LEU A 102 -13.75 3.89 -8.95
N VAL A 103 -14.91 3.61 -8.33
CA VAL A 103 -16.11 3.15 -9.05
C VAL A 103 -16.63 4.25 -9.97
N GLU A 104 -16.72 5.49 -9.48
CA GLU A 104 -17.29 6.61 -10.24
C GLU A 104 -16.38 7.10 -11.38
N ASN A 105 -15.06 7.08 -11.20
CA ASN A 105 -14.13 7.72 -12.14
C ASN A 105 -13.33 6.73 -12.99
N VAL A 106 -13.19 5.48 -12.55
CA VAL A 106 -12.37 4.46 -13.23
C VAL A 106 -13.21 3.26 -13.66
N ILE A 107 -14.52 3.24 -13.37
CA ILE A 107 -15.43 2.12 -13.67
C ILE A 107 -14.90 0.80 -13.08
N GLY A 108 -14.21 0.91 -11.94
CA GLY A 108 -13.64 -0.24 -11.24
C GLY A 108 -14.71 -1.09 -10.55
N ILE A 109 -14.43 -2.38 -10.38
CA ILE A 109 -15.25 -3.30 -9.56
C ILE A 109 -14.44 -3.66 -8.32
N VAL A 110 -15.02 -3.44 -7.14
CA VAL A 110 -14.40 -3.83 -5.87
C VAL A 110 -14.64 -5.32 -5.65
N ILE A 111 -13.56 -6.10 -5.73
CA ILE A 111 -13.63 -7.56 -5.55
C ILE A 111 -13.58 -7.94 -4.06
N GLU A 112 -12.79 -7.21 -3.27
CA GLU A 112 -12.62 -7.48 -1.85
C GLU A 112 -12.31 -6.18 -1.12
N LYS A 113 -12.89 -6.04 0.08
CA LYS A 113 -12.64 -4.93 0.99
C LYS A 113 -12.63 -5.45 2.42
N LYS A 114 -11.53 -5.21 3.14
CA LYS A 114 -11.36 -5.64 4.53
C LYS A 114 -10.52 -4.64 5.32
N ILE A 115 -10.79 -4.58 6.61
CA ILE A 115 -9.92 -3.91 7.58
C ILE A 115 -9.35 -5.00 8.49
N ILE A 116 -8.04 -5.17 8.40
CA ILE A 116 -7.26 -6.19 9.11
C ILE A 116 -6.75 -5.57 10.42
N ASN A 117 -6.68 -6.36 11.49
CA ASN A 117 -6.15 -5.97 12.80
C ASN A 117 -4.78 -6.59 13.03
#